data_AF-A0A5K1EAK4-F1
#
_entry.id   AF-A0A5K1EAK4-F1
#
_cell.length_a   1.000
_cell.length_b   1.000
_cell.length_c   1.000
_cell.angle_alpha   90.00
_cell.angle_beta   90.00
_cell.angle_gamma   90.00
#
_symmetry.space_group_name_H-M   'P 1'
#
loop_
_entity.id
_entity.type
_entity.pdbx_description
1 polymer ?
#
loop_
_entity_poly.entity_id
_entity_poly.type
_entity_poly.pdbx_seq_one_letter_code
_entity_poly.pdbx_strand_id
1 'polypeptide(L)' 'LLEDLNAAPAGSIVLLHACAHNPTGVDPLPAQWEEIRKLIRAKGLLPFFD' A
#
# COMPACT_ATOMS: atom_id res chain seq x y z
N LEU A 1 1.70 -8.30 -0.60
CA LEU A 1 1.47 -6.87 -0.28
C LEU A 1 2.18 -6.44 1.01
N LEU A 2 1.72 -6.81 2.21
CA LEU A 2 2.31 -6.30 3.46
C LEU A 2 3.79 -6.73 3.64
N GLU A 3 4.12 -7.97 3.29
CA GLU A 3 5.51 -8.44 3.31
C GLU A 3 6.39 -7.65 2.35
N ASP A 4 5.90 -7.38 1.13
CA ASP A 4 6.62 -6.59 0.12
C ASP A 4 6.84 -5.14 0.58
N LEU A 5 5.81 -4.52 1.16
CA LEU A 5 5.92 -3.18 1.76
C LEU A 5 6.93 -3.17 2.92
N ASN A 6 6.98 -4.22 3.73
CA ASN A 6 7.93 -4.31 4.83
C ASN A 6 9.37 -4.56 4.35
N ALA A 7 9.55 -5.25 3.23
CA ALA A 7 10.85 -5.48 2.61
C ALA A 7 11.35 -4.29 1.78
N ALA A 8 10.45 -3.40 1.34
CA ALA A 8 10.79 -2.25 0.52
C ALA A 8 11.82 -1.32 1.21
N PRO A 9 12.79 -0.78 0.45
CA PRO A 9 13.70 0.26 0.94
C PRO A 9 12.94 1.51 1.42
N ALA A 10 13.47 2.19 2.43
CA ALA A 10 12.91 3.47 2.86
C ALA A 10 12.98 4.51 1.72
N GLY A 11 11.96 5.34 1.59
CA GLY A 11 11.83 6.33 0.52
C GLY A 11 11.35 5.78 -0.83
N SER A 12 11.11 4.46 -0.96
CA SER A 12 10.49 3.90 -2.17
C SER A 12 9.08 4.46 -2.39
N ILE A 13 8.75 4.70 -3.67
CA ILE A 13 7.40 5.06 -4.10
C ILE A 13 6.58 3.77 -4.24
N VAL A 14 5.38 3.76 -3.68
CA VAL A 14 4.44 2.65 -3.75
C VAL A 14 3.19 3.12 -4.50
N LEU A 15 3.00 2.59 -5.71
CA LEU A 15 1.77 2.82 -6.47
C LEU A 15 0.66 1.91 -5.92
N LEU A 16 -0.48 2.52 -5.57
CA LEU A 16 -1.65 1.83 -5.03
C LEU A 16 -2.89 2.26 -5.82
N HIS A 17 -3.63 1.30 -6.37
CA HIS A 17 -5.00 1.58 -6.81
C HIS A 17 -5.86 1.79 -5.57
N ALA A 18 -6.44 2.97 -5.40
CA ALA A 18 -7.23 3.28 -4.20
C ALA A 18 -8.52 2.45 -4.13
N CYS A 19 -9.09 2.14 -5.29
CA CYS A 19 -10.25 1.28 -5.47
C CYS A 19 -10.32 0.75 -6.92
N ALA A 20 -11.28 -0.13 -7.19
CA ALA A 20 -11.53 -0.74 -8.48
C ALA A 20 -10.27 -1.32 -9.13
N HIS A 21 -9.46 -2.05 -8.35
CA HIS A 21 -8.15 -2.55 -8.80
C HIS A 21 -8.22 -3.23 -10.18
N ASN A 22 -7.48 -2.74 -11.16
CA ASN A 22 -7.36 -3.37 -12.47
C ASN A 22 -6.19 -4.37 -12.46
N PRO A 23 -6.36 -5.66 -12.81
CA PRO A 23 -7.54 -6.29 -13.46
C PRO A 23 -8.48 -7.07 -12.55
N THR A 24 -8.19 -7.20 -11.26
CA THR A 24 -8.87 -8.16 -10.37
C THR A 24 -10.20 -7.68 -9.81
N GLY A 25 -10.44 -6.37 -9.79
CA GLY A 25 -11.58 -5.72 -9.12
C GLY A 25 -11.57 -5.81 -7.60
N VAL A 26 -10.46 -6.25 -6.98
CA VAL A 26 -10.38 -6.50 -5.54
C VAL A 26 -9.76 -5.32 -4.81
N ASP A 27 -10.53 -4.75 -3.88
CA ASP A 27 -10.10 -3.62 -3.06
C ASP A 27 -9.84 -4.03 -1.61
N PRO A 28 -8.85 -3.43 -0.91
CA PRO A 28 -8.66 -3.67 0.52
C PRO A 28 -9.84 -3.13 1.33
N LEU A 29 -10.21 -3.86 2.38
CA LEU A 29 -11.15 -3.40 3.40
C LEU A 29 -10.55 -2.25 4.22
N PRO A 30 -11.38 -1.42 4.89
CA PRO A 30 -10.88 -0.32 5.73
C PRO A 30 -9.87 -0.75 6.80
N ALA A 31 -10.04 -1.95 7.39
CA ALA A 31 -9.10 -2.49 8.36
C ALA A 31 -7.73 -2.83 7.74
N GLN A 32 -7.72 -3.35 6.50
CA GLN A 32 -6.49 -3.64 5.76
C GLN A 32 -5.79 -2.35 5.32
N TRP A 33 -6.55 -1.32 4.96
CA TRP A 33 -6.00 0.02 4.70
C TRP A 33 -5.28 0.62 5.90
N GLU A 34 -5.80 0.40 7.12
CA GLU A 34 -5.12 0.88 8.33
C GLU A 34 -3.78 0.15 8.57
N GLU A 35 -3.68 -1.14 8.23
CA GLU A 35 -2.42 -1.89 8.28
C GLU A 35 -1.41 -1.36 7.25
N ILE A 36 -1.86 -1.16 6.01
CA ILE A 36 -1.04 -0.56 4.94
C ILE A 36 -0.53 0.82 5.36
N ARG A 37 -1.42 1.68 5.87
CA ARG A 37 -1.09 3.04 6.34
C ARG A 37 -0.04 3.03 7.45
N LYS A 38 -0.21 2.15 8.46
CA LYS A 38 0.76 2.00 9.55
C LYS A 38 2.13 1.62 9.03
N LEU A 39 2.18 0.66 8.12
CA LEU A 39 3.44 0.14 7.57
C LEU A 39 4.14 1.16 6.67
N ILE A 40 3.42 1.81 5.76
CA ILE A 40 3.95 2.87 4.89
C ILE A 40 4.63 3.96 5.74
N ARG A 41 3.95 4.43 6.80
CA ARG A 41 4.51 5.43 7.72
C ARG A 41 5.73 4.91 8.48
N ALA A 42 5.65 3.69 9.02
CA ALA A 42 6.75 3.11 9.81
C ALA A 42 8.03 2.88 8.96
N LYS A 43 7.86 2.55 7.68
CA LYS A 43 8.96 2.29 6.74
C LYS A 43 9.43 3.53 5.98
N GLY A 44 8.74 4.67 6.13
CA GLY A 44 9.04 5.89 5.37
C GLY A 44 8.83 5.72 3.86
N LEU A 45 7.82 4.94 3.46
CA LEU A 45 7.45 4.78 2.06
C LEU A 45 6.58 5.94 1.59
N LEU A 46 6.62 6.22 0.29
CA LEU A 46 5.86 7.30 -0.34
C LEU A 46 4.68 6.71 -1.12
N PRO A 47 3.44 6.77 -0.61
CA PRO A 47 2.28 6.29 -1.33
C PRO A 47 1.98 7.22 -2.51
N PHE A 48 1.70 6.64 -3.67
CA PHE A 48 1.19 7.31 -4.85
C PHE A 48 -0.07 6.57 -5.30
N PHE A 49 -1.17 7.30 -5.49
CA PHE A 49 -2.44 6.69 -5.80
C PHE A 49 -2.80 6.90 -7.26
N ASP A 50 -3.27 5.82 -7.88
CA ASP A 50 -4.06 5.84 -9.10
C ASP A 50 -5.53 5.55 -8.75
#